data_AF-A0A4P7B453-F1
#
_entry.id   AF-A0A4P7B453-F1
#
_cell.length_a   1.000
_cell.length_b   1.000
_cell.length_c   1.000
_cell.angle_alpha   90.00
_cell.angle_beta   90.00
_cell.angle_gamma   90.00
#
_symmetry.space_group_name_H-M   'P 1'
#
loop_
_entity.id
_entity.type
_entity.pdbx_description
1 polymer ?
#
loop_
_entity_poly.entity_id
_entity_poly.type
_entity_poly.pdbx_seq_one_letter_code
_entity_poly.pdbx_strand_id
1 'polypeptide(L)'
;MELTKKKQKFIEGIMQGMNQKEAAIYAGCPEKSAKQQGYRLMQDKQVRFYLERGIQPKNINIPEIINNSTDPLELLSQFMNDELVDMHTRLEIAIFLLPYFHSKHA
;
A
#
# COMPACT_ATOMS: atom_id res chain seq x y z
N MET A 1 3.24 0.02 -12.40
CA MET A 1 3.80 -0.96 -11.44
C MET A 1 3.23 -0.62 -10.06
N GLU A 2 1.99 -1.02 -9.78
CA GLU A 2 1.32 -0.72 -8.50
C GLU A 2 1.14 -1.98 -7.67
N LEU A 3 1.39 -1.87 -6.37
CA LEU A 3 1.02 -2.90 -5.43
C LEU A 3 -0.50 -2.83 -5.27
N THR A 4 -1.21 -3.72 -5.96
CA THR A 4 -2.67 -3.77 -5.80
C THR A 4 -3.02 -4.03 -4.34
N LYS A 5 -4.15 -3.50 -3.85
CA LYS A 5 -4.65 -3.72 -2.47
C LYS A 5 -4.60 -5.21 -2.06
N LYS A 6 -4.80 -6.10 -3.02
CA LYS A 6 -4.68 -7.55 -2.85
C LYS A 6 -3.26 -8.01 -2.49
N LYS A 7 -2.23 -7.50 -3.17
CA LYS A 7 -0.82 -7.81 -2.87
C LYS A 7 -0.42 -7.25 -1.50
N GLN A 8 -0.86 -6.03 -1.17
CA GLN A 8 -0.62 -5.42 0.14
C GLN A 8 -1.18 -6.30 1.28
N LYS A 9 -2.47 -6.64 1.21
CA LYS A 9 -3.11 -7.53 2.20
C LYS A 9 -2.46 -8.91 2.27
N PHE A 10 -1.98 -9.44 1.15
CA PHE A 10 -1.26 -10.71 1.13
C PHE A 10 0.07 -10.61 1.90
N ILE A 11 0.86 -9.56 1.67
CA ILE A 11 2.11 -9.32 2.40
C ILE A 11 1.82 -9.16 3.91
N GLU A 12 0.81 -8.36 4.25
CA GLU A 12 0.36 -8.17 5.63
C GLU A 12 0.02 -9.51 6.31
N GLY A 13 -0.77 -10.37 5.66
CA GLY A 13 -1.12 -11.68 6.20
C GLY A 13 0.11 -12.57 6.44
N ILE A 14 1.08 -12.59 5.52
CA ILE A 14 2.33 -13.34 5.70
C ILE A 14 3.14 -12.79 6.87
N MET A 15 3.22 -11.46 7.03
CA MET A 15 3.92 -10.84 8.16
C MET A 15 3.23 -11.08 9.50
N GLN A 16 1.91 -11.26 9.51
CA GLN A 16 1.14 -11.69 10.68
C GLN A 16 1.34 -13.17 11.03
N GLY A 17 2.15 -13.91 10.24
CA GLY A 17 2.46 -15.32 10.47
C GLY A 17 1.49 -16.30 9.81
N MET A 18 0.57 -15.83 8.95
CA MET A 18 -0.34 -16.71 8.22
C MET A 18 0.40 -17.53 7.17
N ASN A 19 -0.14 -18.71 6.84
CA ASN A 19 0.38 -19.48 5.71
C ASN A 19 -0.03 -18.85 4.36
N GLN A 20 0.61 -19.26 3.26
CA GLN A 20 0.33 -18.71 1.92
C GLN A 20 -1.14 -18.88 1.47
N LYS A 21 -1.84 -19.95 1.90
CA LYS A 21 -3.25 -20.17 1.58
C LYS A 21 -4.12 -19.19 2.37
N GLU A 22 -3.87 -19.06 3.67
CA GLU A 22 -4.59 -18.17 4.59
C GLU A 22 -4.38 -16.71 4.22
N ALA A 23 -3.15 -16.29 3.94
CA ALA A 23 -2.85 -14.93 3.49
C ALA A 23 -3.56 -14.61 2.15
N ALA A 24 -3.70 -15.59 1.25
CA ALA A 24 -4.46 -15.41 0.02
C ALA A 24 -5.97 -15.26 0.29
N ILE A 25 -6.52 -16.02 1.23
CA ILE A 25 -7.93 -15.87 1.67
C ILE A 25 -8.15 -14.51 2.31
N TYR A 26 -7.23 -14.08 3.18
CA TYR A 26 -7.24 -12.75 3.82
C TYR A 26 -7.22 -11.63 2.78
N ALA A 27 -6.44 -11.81 1.70
CA ALA A 27 -6.41 -10.90 0.56
C ALA A 27 -7.68 -10.95 -0.33
N GLY A 28 -8.68 -11.78 0.00
CA GLY A 28 -9.95 -11.88 -0.71
C GLY A 28 -9.98 -12.92 -1.84
N CYS A 29 -9.04 -13.87 -1.88
CA CYS A 29 -9.11 -14.98 -2.83
C CYS A 29 -10.17 -16.02 -2.40
N PRO A 30 -10.97 -16.57 -3.34
CA PRO A 30 -11.84 -17.70 -3.04
C PRO A 30 -11.03 -18.90 -2.55
N GLU A 31 -11.48 -19.55 -1.47
CA GLU A 31 -10.75 -20.61 -0.79
C GLU A 31 -10.31 -21.74 -1.73
N LYS A 32 -11.21 -22.17 -2.64
CA LYS A 32 -10.96 -23.23 -3.63
C LYS A 32 -9.73 -22.94 -4.52
N SER A 33 -9.42 -21.67 -4.72
CA SER A 33 -8.32 -21.19 -5.56
C SER A 33 -7.17 -20.57 -4.77
N ALA A 34 -7.33 -20.39 -3.45
CA ALA A 34 -6.41 -19.65 -2.61
C ALA A 34 -5.01 -20.26 -2.60
N LYS A 35 -4.88 -21.59 -2.63
CA LYS A 35 -3.58 -22.27 -2.69
C LYS A 35 -2.78 -21.91 -3.96
N GLN A 36 -3.42 -21.95 -5.12
CA GLN A 36 -2.78 -21.61 -6.40
C GLN A 36 -2.49 -20.10 -6.50
N GLN A 37 -3.43 -19.26 -6.06
CA GLN A 37 -3.26 -17.81 -6.06
C GLN A 37 -2.17 -17.36 -5.09
N GLY A 38 -2.10 -17.94 -3.88
CA GLY A 38 -1.07 -17.65 -2.89
C GLY A 38 0.33 -17.99 -3.40
N TYR A 39 0.49 -19.13 -4.08
CA TYR A 39 1.76 -19.48 -4.73
C TYR A 39 2.17 -18.46 -5.79
N ARG A 40 1.23 -18.05 -6.66
CA ARG A 40 1.49 -17.02 -7.69
C ARG A 40 1.86 -15.67 -7.08
N LEU A 41 1.19 -15.27 -5.99
CA LEU A 41 1.48 -14.04 -5.28
C LEU A 41 2.87 -14.07 -4.63
N MET A 42 3.29 -15.20 -4.05
CA MET A 42 4.64 -15.36 -3.50
C MET A 42 5.76 -15.23 -4.56
N GLN A 43 5.50 -15.65 -5.79
CA GLN A 43 6.46 -15.54 -6.90
C GLN A 43 6.47 -14.13 -7.54
N ASP A 44 5.53 -13.26 -7.17
CA ASP A 44 5.49 -11.90 -7.67
C ASP A 44 6.70 -11.10 -7.16
N LYS A 45 7.42 -10.45 -8.08
CA LYS A 45 8.65 -9.72 -7.76
C LYS A 45 8.44 -8.66 -6.68
N GLN A 46 7.29 -7.98 -6.68
CA GLN A 46 7.02 -6.93 -5.70
C GLN A 46 6.73 -7.55 -4.33
N VAL A 47 5.87 -8.57 -4.28
CA VAL A 47 5.55 -9.27 -3.02
C VAL A 47 6.82 -9.81 -2.37
N ARG A 48 7.68 -10.47 -3.17
CA ARG A 48 8.95 -10.98 -2.70
C ARG A 48 9.88 -9.88 -2.18
N PHE A 49 9.97 -8.75 -2.89
CA PHE A 49 10.78 -7.60 -2.46
C PHE A 49 10.38 -7.09 -1.06
N TYR A 50 9.08 -6.94 -0.78
CA TYR A 50 8.60 -6.48 0.52
C TYR A 50 8.82 -7.53 1.62
N LEU A 51 8.58 -8.81 1.32
CA LEU A 51 8.78 -9.90 2.27
C LEU A 51 10.26 -10.11 2.63
N GLU A 52 11.16 -10.05 1.64
CA GLU A 52 12.60 -10.20 1.88
C GLU A 52 13.19 -9.07 2.72
N ARG A 53 12.65 -7.85 2.59
CA ARG A 53 13.06 -6.72 3.42
C ARG A 53 12.36 -6.68 4.79
N GLY A 54 11.32 -7.48 5.00
CA GLY A 54 10.52 -7.44 6.23
C GLY A 54 9.79 -6.11 6.43
N ILE A 55 9.50 -5.38 5.34
CA ILE A 55 8.84 -4.07 5.39
C ILE A 55 7.41 -4.19 4.86
N GLN A 56 6.45 -3.65 5.61
CA GLN A 56 5.07 -3.58 5.15
C GLN A 56 4.88 -2.42 4.17
N PRO A 57 4.18 -2.65 3.04
CA PRO A 57 3.77 -1.56 2.17
C PRO A 57 2.81 -0.65 2.93
N LYS A 58 3.03 0.67 2.87
CA LYS A 58 2.15 1.63 3.55
C LYS A 58 0.89 1.82 2.72
N ASN A 59 -0.26 1.43 3.28
CA ASN A 59 -1.55 1.77 2.72
C ASN A 59 -1.97 3.15 3.25
N ILE A 60 -1.93 4.15 2.40
CA ILE A 60 -2.20 5.53 2.78
C ILE A 60 -3.65 5.88 2.43
N ASN A 61 -4.44 6.21 3.45
CA ASN A 61 -5.81 6.70 3.31
C ASN A 61 -5.86 8.21 3.57
N ILE A 62 -5.92 9.00 2.50
CA ILE A 62 -5.80 10.46 2.57
C ILE A 62 -6.87 11.09 3.49
N PRO A 63 -8.18 10.78 3.37
CA PRO A 63 -9.19 11.26 4.32
C PRO A 63 -8.90 10.94 5.79
N GLU A 64 -8.35 9.76 6.07
CA GLU A 64 -8.06 9.34 7.45
C GLU A 64 -6.91 10.15 8.03
N ILE A 65 -5.87 10.44 7.24
CA ILE A 65 -4.76 11.31 7.65
C ILE A 65 -5.24 12.72 7.92
N ILE A 66 -6.11 13.27 7.06
CA ILE A 66 -6.65 14.62 7.22
C ILE A 66 -7.42 14.77 8.54
N ASN A 67 -8.20 13.75 8.91
CA ASN A 67 -9.05 13.81 10.09
C ASN A 67 -8.32 13.45 11.40
N ASN A 68 -7.27 12.63 11.34
CA ASN A 68 -6.64 12.06 12.53
C ASN A 68 -5.21 12.55 12.80
N SER A 69 -4.59 13.29 11.88
CA SER A 69 -3.26 13.87 12.08
C SER A 69 -3.33 15.28 12.67
N THR A 70 -2.41 15.59 13.58
CA THR A 70 -2.17 16.95 14.08
C THR A 70 -1.71 17.87 12.96
N ASP A 71 -0.82 17.38 12.08
CA ASP A 71 -0.28 18.13 10.95
C ASP A 71 -0.39 17.30 9.65
N PRO A 72 -1.58 17.28 9.01
CA PRO A 72 -1.81 16.44 7.83
C PRO A 72 -0.94 16.78 6.63
N LEU A 73 -0.64 18.07 6.41
CA LEU A 73 0.16 18.53 5.26
C LEU A 73 1.60 18.01 5.31
N GLU A 74 2.18 17.96 6.50
CA GLU A 74 3.55 17.46 6.69
C GLU A 74 3.62 15.95 6.41
N LEU A 75 2.70 15.18 6.98
CA LEU A 75 2.63 13.73 6.73
C LEU A 75 2.41 13.41 5.26
N LEU A 76 1.49 14.12 4.59
CA LEU A 76 1.25 13.93 3.16
C LEU A 76 2.51 14.24 2.35
N SER A 77 3.23 15.31 2.68
CA SER A 77 4.50 15.66 2.01
C SER A 77 5.58 14.60 2.20
N GLN A 78 5.65 13.98 3.38
CA GLN A 78 6.55 12.84 3.64
C GLN A 78 6.16 11.61 2.80
N PHE A 79 4.87 11.26 2.77
CA PHE A 79 4.39 10.10 2.01
C PHE A 79 4.53 10.27 0.49
N MET A 80 4.42 11.50 -0.03
CA MET A 80 4.67 11.80 -1.44
C MET A 80 6.07 11.35 -1.90
N ASN A 81 7.07 11.38 -1.01
CA ASN A 81 8.46 11.02 -1.29
C ASN A 81 8.85 9.62 -0.79
N ASP A 82 7.92 8.87 -0.19
CA ASP A 82 8.20 7.55 0.40
C ASP A 82 8.13 6.45 -0.66
N GLU A 83 9.24 5.73 -0.88
CA GLU A 83 9.31 4.63 -1.85
C GLU A 83 8.42 3.43 -1.49
N LEU A 84 8.03 3.31 -0.22
CA LEU A 84 7.12 2.27 0.29
C LEU A 84 5.65 2.60 0.04
N VAL A 85 5.36 3.83 -0.39
CA VAL A 85 4.04 4.26 -0.85
C VAL A 85 3.96 4.02 -2.36
N ASP A 86 2.85 3.46 -2.83
CA ASP A 86 2.70 3.20 -4.25
C ASP A 86 2.70 4.50 -5.07
N MET A 87 3.10 4.39 -6.34
CA MET A 87 3.28 5.55 -7.22
C MET A 87 1.97 6.31 -7.44
N HIS A 88 0.84 5.61 -7.52
CA HIS A 88 -0.45 6.26 -7.76
C HIS A 88 -0.86 7.08 -6.55
N THR A 89 -0.78 6.52 -5.36
CA THR A 89 -1.07 7.24 -4.12
C THR A 89 -0.09 8.40 -3.90
N ARG A 90 1.20 8.26 -4.25
CA ARG A 90 2.12 9.40 -4.27
C ARG A 90 1.66 10.52 -5.21
N LEU A 91 1.17 10.18 -6.40
CA LEU A 91 0.63 11.15 -7.36
C LEU A 91 -0.67 11.79 -6.86
N GLU A 92 -1.59 11.03 -6.26
CA GLU A 92 -2.81 11.57 -5.65
C GLU A 92 -2.47 12.56 -4.54
N ILE A 93 -1.50 12.23 -3.69
CA ILE A 93 -1.01 13.12 -2.64
C ILE A 93 -0.39 14.38 -3.25
N ALA A 94 0.44 14.24 -4.29
CA ALA A 94 1.02 15.40 -4.98
C ALA A 94 -0.08 16.32 -5.52
N ILE A 95 -1.08 15.77 -6.22
CA ILE A 95 -2.23 16.52 -6.74
C ILE A 95 -2.98 17.23 -5.61
N PHE A 96 -3.18 16.56 -4.47
CA PHE A 96 -3.83 17.15 -3.30
C PHE A 96 -3.03 18.32 -2.71
N LEU A 97 -1.70 18.24 -2.71
CA LEU A 97 -0.81 19.25 -2.16
C LEU A 97 -0.53 20.42 -3.12
N LEU A 98 -0.67 20.24 -4.44
CA LEU A 98 -0.40 21.28 -5.44
C LEU A 98 -1.05 22.65 -5.13
N PRO A 99 -2.33 22.75 -4.70
CA PRO A 99 -2.95 24.04 -4.38
C PRO A 99 -2.28 24.78 -3.22
N TYR A 100 -1.60 24.06 -2.32
CA TYR A 100 -0.91 24.62 -1.16
C TYR A 100 0.52 25.07 -1.48
N PHE A 101 1.18 24.46 -2.47
CA PHE A 101 2.51 24.86 -2.95
C PHE A 101 2.46 25.90 -4.07
N HIS A 102 1.44 25.82 -4.91
CA HIS A 102 1.17 26.76 -5.98
C HIS A 102 -0.21 27.35 -5.73
N SER A 103 -0.24 28.46 -4.98
CA SER A 103 -1.45 29.27 -4.87
C SER A 103 -1.95 29.54 -6.28
N LYS A 104 -3.19 29.14 -6.58
CA LYS A 104 -3.85 29.52 -7.82
C LYS A 104 -3.92 31.05 -7.79
N HIS A 105 -3.01 31.72 -8.50
CA HIS A 105 -3.19 33.14 -8.77
C HIS A 105 -4.51 33.22 -9.54
N ALA A 106 -5.55 33.70 -8.85
CA ALA A 106 -6.86 33.96 -9.41
C ALA A 106 -6.76 35.10 -10.43
#